data_AF-A0A1Q7S7R6-F1
#
_entry.id   AF-A0A1Q7S7R6-F1
#
_cell.length_a   1.000
_cell.length_b   1.000
_cell.length_c   1.000
_cell.angle_alpha   90.00
_cell.angle_beta   90.00
_cell.angle_gamma   90.00
#
_symmetry.space_group_name_H-M   'P 1'
#
loop_
_entity.id
_entity.type
_entity.pdbx_description
1 polymer ?
#
loop_
_entity_poly.entity_id
_entity_poly.type
_entity_poly.pdbx_seq_one_letter_code
_entity_poly.pdbx_strand_id
1 'polypeptide(L)'
;MEEVRLEMVVPSWKLDAVVHAMKRSHPYDEVAYDVYNLSTPSASHGSGAIGELPREMPLSKFLAHLARTLHIPGLRFRGNLRARIKRVAACGGSGSGYLQAAIRHGADAFVTADVSYHVFQESDGRIALIDTGHFETEQPIVPHLVGYLKSQLARRRERVGVFPSNRMKNFVQYYIS
;
A
#
# COMPACT_ATOMS: atom_id res chain seq x y z
N MET A 1 28.70 20.67 -38.31
CA MET A 1 27.53 19.78 -38.40
C MET A 1 26.55 20.29 -37.35
N GLU A 2 25.28 20.48 -37.70
CA GLU A 2 24.28 20.81 -36.69
C GLU A 2 23.94 19.54 -35.91
N GLU A 3 23.92 19.64 -34.58
CA GLU A 3 23.56 18.55 -33.69
C GLU A 3 22.25 18.86 -32.99
N VAL A 4 21.53 17.80 -32.62
CA VAL A 4 20.26 17.90 -31.88
C VAL A 4 20.45 17.25 -30.52
N ARG A 5 20.16 18.01 -29.46
CA ARG A 5 20.10 17.50 -28.09
C ARG A 5 18.72 16.94 -27.81
N LEU A 6 18.65 15.65 -27.48
CA LEU A 6 17.42 14.97 -27.07
C LEU A 6 17.46 14.66 -25.57
N GLU A 7 16.40 15.00 -24.85
CA GLU A 7 16.30 14.78 -23.40
C GLU A 7 15.04 13.98 -23.09
N MET A 8 15.17 12.99 -22.21
CA MET A 8 14.06 12.16 -21.77
C MET A 8 14.24 11.68 -20.33
N VAL A 9 13.14 11.40 -19.65
CA VAL A 9 13.13 10.80 -18.32
C VAL A 9 12.87 9.30 -18.45
N VAL A 10 13.71 8.49 -17.83
CA VAL A 10 13.58 7.03 -17.80
C VAL A 10 13.55 6.53 -16.36
N PRO A 11 12.70 5.55 -16.01
CA PRO A 11 12.83 4.85 -14.73
C PRO A 11 14.18 4.16 -14.62
N SER A 12 14.82 4.22 -13.45
CA SER A 12 16.18 3.69 -13.23
C SER A 12 16.33 2.24 -13.67
N TRP A 13 15.33 1.39 -13.41
CA TRP A 13 15.33 -0.03 -13.79
C TRP A 13 15.19 -0.30 -15.30
N LYS A 14 14.93 0.72 -16.13
CA LYS A 14 14.91 0.62 -17.59
C LYS A 14 16.13 1.27 -18.24
N LEU A 15 17.02 1.89 -17.47
CA LEU A 15 18.13 2.69 -17.99
C LEU A 15 18.99 1.89 -18.98
N ASP A 16 19.45 0.70 -18.59
CA ASP A 16 20.32 -0.13 -19.43
C ASP A 16 19.65 -0.51 -20.76
N ALA A 17 18.37 -0.88 -20.72
CA ALA A 17 17.61 -1.23 -21.91
C ALA A 17 17.47 -0.04 -22.87
N VAL A 18 17.25 1.17 -22.33
CA VAL A 18 17.11 2.40 -23.12
C VAL A 18 18.45 2.83 -23.69
N VAL A 19 19.53 2.84 -22.89
CA VAL A 19 20.89 3.17 -23.36
C VAL A 19 21.32 2.21 -24.47
N HIS A 20 21.05 0.92 -24.31
CA HIS A 20 21.39 -0.07 -25.32
C HIS A 20 20.57 0.11 -26.61
N ALA A 21 19.27 0.42 -26.50
CA ALA A 21 18.43 0.73 -27.66
C ALA A 21 18.88 2.01 -28.39
N MET A 22 19.23 3.05 -27.62
CA MET A 22 19.78 4.31 -28.15
C MET A 22 21.08 4.05 -28.91
N LYS A 23 22.06 3.37 -28.31
CA LYS A 23 23.35 3.06 -28.95
C LYS A 23 23.18 2.29 -30.27
N ARG A 24 22.27 1.30 -30.32
CA ARG A 24 22.01 0.52 -31.55
C ARG A 24 21.30 1.31 -32.65
N SER A 25 20.58 2.36 -32.29
CA SER A 25 19.78 3.15 -33.25
C SER A 25 20.48 4.43 -33.68
N HIS A 26 21.55 4.83 -32.98
CA HIS A 26 22.29 6.05 -33.26
C HIS A 26 23.16 5.86 -34.52
N PRO A 27 23.25 6.87 -35.40
CA PRO A 27 24.04 6.78 -36.63
C PRO A 27 25.56 6.74 -36.41
N TYR A 28 26.04 6.96 -35.18
CA TYR A 28 27.47 6.99 -34.85
C TYR A 28 27.85 5.74 -34.05
N ASP A 29 29.07 5.25 -34.26
CA ASP A 29 29.63 4.11 -33.52
C ASP A 29 29.85 4.45 -32.03
N GLU A 30 30.31 5.68 -31.75
CA GLU A 30 30.46 6.22 -30.40
C GLU A 30 29.42 7.31 -30.14
N VAL A 31 28.50 7.04 -29.21
CA VAL A 31 27.40 7.94 -28.86
C VAL A 31 27.74 8.71 -27.59
N ALA A 32 27.73 10.04 -27.65
CA ALA A 32 27.81 10.91 -26.48
C ALA A 32 26.42 11.00 -25.80
N TYR A 33 26.35 10.68 -24.51
CA TYR A 33 25.14 10.83 -23.71
C TYR A 33 25.50 11.04 -22.24
N ASP A 34 24.63 11.76 -21.53
CA ASP A 34 24.73 11.98 -20.09
C ASP A 34 23.53 11.35 -19.37
N VAL A 35 23.76 10.85 -18.16
CA VAL A 35 22.70 10.34 -17.28
C VAL A 35 22.64 11.20 -16.03
N TYR A 36 21.58 11.97 -15.90
CA TYR A 36 21.30 12.76 -14.70
C TYR A 36 20.30 12.04 -13.81
N ASN A 37 20.67 11.83 -12.55
CA ASN A 37 19.76 11.21 -11.59
C ASN A 37 18.76 12.25 -11.09
N LEU A 38 17.47 12.02 -11.37
CA LEU A 38 16.40 12.91 -10.95
C LEU A 38 15.75 12.37 -9.68
N SER A 39 15.73 13.17 -8.62
CA SER A 39 15.00 12.90 -7.38
C SER A 39 13.51 13.22 -7.51
N THR A 40 12.92 12.98 -8.68
CA THR A 40 11.48 13.15 -8.87
C THR A 40 10.76 12.06 -8.05
N PRO A 41 9.84 12.42 -7.14
CA PRO A 41 9.07 11.41 -6.41
C PRO A 41 8.33 10.53 -7.43
N SER A 42 8.65 9.24 -7.49
CA SER A 42 7.89 8.30 -8.30
C SER A 42 6.49 8.18 -7.71
N ALA A 43 5.51 8.86 -8.30
CA ALA A 43 4.20 9.09 -7.69
C ALA A 43 3.25 7.85 -7.70
N SER A 44 3.75 6.66 -8.04
CA SER A 44 2.89 5.50 -8.32
C SER A 44 2.92 4.39 -7.28
N HIS A 45 3.84 4.40 -6.32
CA HIS A 45 3.98 3.31 -5.35
C HIS A 45 4.39 3.82 -3.96
N GLY A 46 3.91 3.13 -2.92
CA GLY A 46 4.21 3.41 -1.52
C GLY A 46 3.62 2.34 -0.61
N SER A 47 3.89 2.45 0.69
CA SER A 47 3.30 1.57 1.70
C SER A 47 2.03 2.19 2.27
N GLY A 48 0.94 1.43 2.20
CA GLY A 48 -0.38 1.88 2.64
C GLY A 48 -1.07 2.83 1.67
N ALA A 49 -2.23 3.31 2.08
CA ALA A 49 -3.07 4.24 1.34
C ALA A 49 -3.76 5.21 2.30
N ILE A 50 -4.10 6.39 1.80
CA ILE A 50 -4.95 7.35 2.51
C ILE A 50 -6.08 7.78 1.60
N GLY A 51 -7.29 7.86 2.16
CA GLY A 51 -8.48 8.26 1.41
C GLY A 51 -9.57 8.82 2.32
N GLU A 52 -10.71 9.17 1.73
CA GLU A 52 -11.86 9.69 2.46
C GLU A 52 -13.05 8.73 2.36
N LEU A 53 -13.77 8.58 3.47
CA LEU A 53 -15.05 7.91 3.51
C LEU A 53 -16.10 8.74 2.74
N PRO A 54 -17.00 8.10 1.98
CA PRO A 54 -18.07 8.81 1.27
C PRO A 54 -18.98 9.63 2.21
N ARG A 55 -19.12 9.17 3.46
CA ARG A 55 -19.89 9.85 4.51
C ARG A 55 -19.14 9.78 5.83
N GLU A 56 -18.96 10.94 6.44
CA GLU A 56 -18.34 11.06 7.76
C GLU A 56 -19.21 10.38 8.84
N MET A 57 -18.57 9.58 9.71
CA MET A 57 -19.25 8.84 10.76
C MET A 57 -18.48 8.87 12.09
N PRO A 58 -19.14 8.65 13.23
CA PRO A 58 -18.44 8.53 14.51
C PRO A 58 -17.49 7.32 14.53
N LEU A 59 -16.39 7.41 15.27
CA LEU A 59 -15.42 6.32 15.42
C LEU A 59 -16.10 5.00 15.81
N SER A 60 -17.07 5.02 16.73
CA SER A 60 -17.82 3.81 17.11
C SER A 60 -18.47 3.08 15.93
N LYS A 61 -19.06 3.83 14.98
CA LYS A 61 -19.66 3.25 13.76
C LYS A 61 -18.58 2.79 12.78
N PHE A 62 -17.48 3.52 12.69
CA PHE A 62 -16.35 3.14 11.85
C PHE A 62 -15.70 1.83 12.32
N LEU A 63 -15.50 1.64 13.62
CA LEU A 63 -14.99 0.39 14.20
C LEU A 63 -15.94 -0.79 13.89
N ALA A 64 -17.25 -0.61 14.05
CA ALA A 64 -18.23 -1.63 13.69
C ALA A 64 -18.30 -1.91 12.18
N HIS A 65 -17.96 -0.91 11.34
CA HIS A 65 -17.82 -1.11 9.90
C HIS A 65 -16.58 -1.94 9.58
N LEU A 66 -15.42 -1.58 10.14
CA LEU A 66 -14.17 -2.33 9.97
C LEU A 66 -14.30 -3.78 10.41
N ALA A 67 -14.88 -4.02 11.59
CA ALA A 67 -15.07 -5.36 12.12
C ALA A 67 -15.87 -6.26 11.16
N ARG A 68 -16.95 -5.72 10.58
CA ARG A 68 -17.77 -6.44 9.59
C ARG A 68 -17.04 -6.61 8.26
N THR A 69 -16.35 -5.59 7.77
CA THR A 69 -15.69 -5.62 6.45
C THR A 69 -14.50 -6.59 6.43
N LEU A 70 -13.71 -6.62 7.50
CA LEU A 70 -12.57 -7.52 7.64
C LEU A 70 -12.95 -8.88 8.25
N HIS A 71 -14.23 -9.07 8.60
CA HIS A 71 -14.74 -10.29 9.23
C HIS A 71 -13.97 -10.66 10.51
N ILE A 72 -13.63 -9.66 11.32
CA ILE A 72 -12.85 -9.84 12.54
C ILE A 72 -13.74 -9.86 13.79
N PRO A 73 -13.48 -10.76 14.74
CA PRO A 73 -14.27 -10.90 15.96
C PRO A 73 -14.17 -9.71 16.91
N GLY A 74 -13.04 -9.01 16.86
CA GLY A 74 -12.75 -7.85 17.69
C GLY A 74 -11.53 -7.10 17.18
N LEU A 75 -11.34 -5.89 17.68
CA LEU A 75 -10.22 -5.02 17.33
C LEU A 75 -9.72 -4.31 18.59
N ARG A 76 -8.47 -3.88 18.57
CA ARG A 76 -7.91 -3.00 19.62
C ARG A 76 -7.80 -1.60 19.04
N PHE A 77 -8.13 -0.58 19.82
CA PHE A 77 -8.03 0.79 19.33
C PHE A 77 -7.72 1.78 20.46
N ARG A 78 -7.20 2.93 20.08
CA ARG A 78 -7.13 4.13 20.91
C ARG A 78 -7.75 5.30 20.16
N GLY A 79 -8.73 5.97 20.79
CA GLY A 79 -9.41 7.12 20.21
C GLY A 79 -10.73 7.43 20.91
N ASN A 80 -11.26 8.63 20.70
CA ASN A 80 -12.56 9.02 21.23
C ASN A 80 -13.68 8.43 20.35
N LEU A 81 -14.54 7.58 20.92
CA LEU A 81 -15.65 6.92 20.20
C LEU A 81 -16.63 7.89 19.52
N ARG A 82 -16.69 9.14 19.98
CA ARG A 82 -17.54 10.20 19.41
C ARG A 82 -16.83 11.04 18.35
N ALA A 83 -15.52 10.90 18.18
CA ALA A 83 -14.76 11.62 17.16
C ALA A 83 -15.31 11.28 15.76
N ARG A 84 -15.31 12.27 14.87
CA ARG A 84 -15.78 12.13 13.49
C ARG A 84 -14.64 11.62 12.63
N ILE A 85 -14.91 10.57 11.86
CA ILE A 85 -13.96 9.93 10.96
C ILE A 85 -14.42 10.18 9.53
N LYS A 86 -13.56 10.82 8.75
CA LYS A 86 -13.72 11.01 7.31
C LYS A 86 -12.46 10.57 6.57
N ARG A 87 -11.29 11.08 6.94
CA ARG A 87 -10.01 10.76 6.31
C ARG A 87 -9.33 9.60 7.03
N VAL A 88 -9.07 8.52 6.30
CA VAL A 88 -8.53 7.28 6.86
C VAL A 88 -7.23 6.93 6.15
N ALA A 89 -6.18 6.74 6.94
CA ALA A 89 -4.96 6.08 6.50
C ALA A 89 -5.07 4.57 6.81
N ALA A 90 -4.55 3.73 5.94
CA ALA A 90 -4.52 2.28 6.12
C ALA A 90 -3.20 1.70 5.62
N CYS A 91 -2.60 0.81 6.41
CA CYS A 91 -1.46 0.00 6.00
C CYS A 91 -1.63 -1.40 6.59
N GLY A 92 -1.86 -2.41 5.76
CA GLY A 92 -1.98 -3.79 6.22
C GLY A 92 -0.68 -4.31 6.84
N GLY A 93 -0.80 -5.40 7.61
CA GLY A 93 0.32 -6.02 8.31
C GLY A 93 0.92 -5.12 9.39
N SER A 94 2.24 -5.20 9.56
CA SER A 94 3.00 -4.50 10.60
C SER A 94 3.27 -3.02 10.27
N GLY A 95 2.22 -2.28 9.92
CA GLY A 95 2.30 -0.88 9.45
C GLY A 95 2.43 0.17 10.55
N SER A 96 2.56 -0.20 11.82
CA SER A 96 2.54 0.72 12.97
C SER A 96 3.61 1.83 12.91
N GLY A 97 4.74 1.59 12.24
CA GLY A 97 5.78 2.59 11.98
C GLY A 97 5.34 3.79 11.13
N TYR A 98 4.21 3.69 10.42
CA TYR A 98 3.66 4.78 9.62
C TYR A 98 2.73 5.72 10.39
N LEU A 99 2.56 5.53 11.71
CA LEU A 99 1.72 6.39 12.56
C LEU A 99 2.01 7.89 12.37
N GLN A 100 3.28 8.29 12.44
CA GLN A 100 3.65 9.71 12.28
C GLN A 100 3.37 10.22 10.87
N ALA A 101 3.47 9.37 9.84
CA ALA A 101 3.11 9.75 8.48
C ALA A 101 1.59 9.95 8.35
N ALA A 102 0.78 9.06 8.92
CA ALA A 102 -0.68 9.20 8.94
C ALA A 102 -1.13 10.50 9.64
N ILE A 103 -0.52 10.83 10.77
CA ILE A 103 -0.76 12.10 11.49
C ILE A 103 -0.38 13.30 10.62
N ARG A 104 0.81 13.31 10.01
CA ARG A 104 1.26 14.41 9.13
C ARG A 104 0.35 14.60 7.92
N HIS A 105 -0.24 13.52 7.41
CA HIS A 105 -1.21 13.58 6.32
C HIS A 105 -2.63 13.91 6.78
N GLY A 106 -2.85 14.21 8.07
CA GLY A 106 -4.14 14.66 8.59
C GLY A 106 -5.23 13.60 8.56
N ALA A 107 -4.87 12.33 8.75
CA ALA A 107 -5.85 11.26 8.89
C ALA A 107 -6.57 11.36 10.25
N ASP A 108 -7.89 11.15 10.26
CA ASP A 108 -8.70 11.04 11.48
C ASP A 108 -8.53 9.68 12.15
N ALA A 109 -8.31 8.64 11.32
CA ALA A 109 -8.04 7.28 11.76
C ALA A 109 -6.89 6.65 10.98
N PHE A 110 -6.11 5.81 11.66
CA PHE A 110 -5.09 4.95 11.06
C PHE A 110 -5.40 3.48 11.37
N VAL A 111 -5.58 2.68 10.32
CA VAL A 111 -5.89 1.24 10.37
C VAL A 111 -4.65 0.44 10.00
N THR A 112 -4.20 -0.43 10.89
CA THR A 112 -3.01 -1.28 10.71
C THR A 112 -3.15 -2.56 11.55
N ALA A 113 -2.07 -3.33 11.67
CA ALA A 113 -1.89 -4.36 12.69
C ALA A 113 -0.56 -4.23 13.45
N ASP A 114 -0.32 -5.17 14.36
CA ASP A 114 0.87 -5.31 15.20
C ASP A 114 1.23 -4.04 15.98
N VAL A 115 0.22 -3.40 16.56
CA VAL A 115 0.42 -2.17 17.31
C VAL A 115 0.89 -2.54 18.72
N SER A 116 2.08 -2.05 19.09
CA SER A 116 2.61 -2.18 20.45
C SER A 116 1.95 -1.17 21.39
N TYR A 117 2.04 -1.43 22.70
CA TYR A 117 1.53 -0.50 23.71
C TYR A 117 2.12 0.91 23.58
N HIS A 118 3.43 1.02 23.34
CA HIS A 118 4.10 2.31 23.17
C HIS A 118 3.59 3.06 21.94
N VAL A 119 3.34 2.36 20.82
CA VAL A 119 2.76 3.02 19.64
C VAL A 119 1.33 3.48 19.90
N PHE A 120 0.54 2.72 20.67
CA PHE A 120 -0.74 3.23 21.16
C PHE A 120 -0.54 4.50 21.97
N GLN A 121 0.43 4.57 22.88
CA GLN A 121 0.76 5.78 23.65
C GLN A 121 1.17 6.97 22.76
N GLU A 122 1.96 6.73 21.72
CA GLU A 122 2.42 7.76 20.78
C GLU A 122 1.30 8.41 19.98
N SER A 123 0.20 7.70 19.68
CA SER A 123 -0.93 8.30 18.96
C SER A 123 -1.51 9.53 19.69
N ASP A 124 -1.41 9.52 21.03
CA ASP A 124 -1.73 10.62 21.93
C ASP A 124 -3.06 11.36 21.65
N GLY A 125 -4.07 10.62 21.20
CA GLY A 125 -5.38 11.18 20.86
C GLY A 125 -5.39 12.08 19.61
N ARG A 126 -4.26 12.26 18.92
CA ARG A 126 -4.13 13.03 17.68
C ARG A 126 -4.79 12.33 16.48
N ILE A 127 -4.93 11.01 16.57
CA ILE A 127 -5.51 10.14 15.56
C ILE A 127 -6.15 8.94 16.23
N ALA A 128 -7.25 8.42 15.68
CA ALA A 128 -7.77 7.12 16.10
C ALA A 128 -6.88 6.00 15.55
N LEU A 129 -6.10 5.35 16.41
CA LEU A 129 -5.24 4.23 16.01
C LEU A 129 -5.98 2.91 16.22
N ILE A 130 -6.07 2.08 15.17
CA ILE A 130 -6.88 0.87 15.15
C ILE A 130 -6.02 -0.30 14.69
N ASP A 131 -5.90 -1.30 15.56
CA ASP A 131 -5.26 -2.58 15.28
C ASP A 131 -6.34 -3.61 14.93
N THR A 132 -6.29 -4.07 13.68
CA THR A 132 -7.28 -4.96 13.06
C THR A 132 -6.78 -6.39 12.83
N GLY A 133 -5.58 -6.72 13.30
CA GLY A 133 -4.96 -8.04 13.09
C GLY A 133 -4.18 -8.16 11.77
N HIS A 134 -3.01 -8.79 11.84
CA HIS A 134 -2.07 -8.82 10.72
C HIS A 134 -2.63 -9.66 9.58
N PHE A 135 -3.08 -10.88 9.89
CA PHE A 135 -3.61 -11.79 8.91
C PHE A 135 -4.86 -11.21 8.23
N GLU A 136 -5.73 -10.55 8.98
CA GLU A 136 -7.01 -10.06 8.48
C GLU A 136 -6.90 -8.85 7.58
N THR A 137 -5.84 -8.07 7.73
CA THR A 137 -5.54 -6.96 6.82
C THR A 137 -4.86 -7.42 5.53
N GLU A 138 -4.14 -8.54 5.54
CA GLU A 138 -3.41 -9.03 4.36
C GLU A 138 -4.19 -10.04 3.54
N GLN A 139 -4.96 -10.92 4.19
CA GLN A 139 -5.71 -11.98 3.52
C GLN A 139 -6.62 -11.52 2.36
N PRO A 140 -7.25 -10.32 2.40
CA PRO A 140 -8.07 -9.82 1.30
C PRO A 140 -7.33 -9.76 -0.05
N ILE A 141 -5.99 -9.65 -0.09
CA ILE A 141 -5.24 -9.57 -1.35
C ILE A 141 -5.26 -10.89 -2.16
N VAL A 142 -5.41 -12.04 -1.48
CA VAL A 142 -5.26 -13.36 -2.09
C VAL A 142 -6.20 -13.56 -3.30
N PRO A 143 -7.54 -13.37 -3.18
CA PRO A 143 -8.43 -13.52 -4.32
C PRO A 143 -8.12 -12.52 -5.45
N HIS A 144 -7.73 -11.29 -5.13
CA HIS A 144 -7.35 -10.29 -6.13
C HIS A 144 -6.10 -10.69 -6.90
N LEU A 145 -5.07 -11.18 -6.21
CA LEU A 145 -3.83 -11.63 -6.84
C LEU A 145 -4.07 -12.87 -7.72
N VAL A 146 -4.88 -13.82 -7.26
CA VAL A 146 -5.29 -14.97 -8.08
C VAL A 146 -5.99 -14.52 -9.36
N GLY A 147 -6.95 -13.59 -9.27
CA GLY A 147 -7.62 -13.02 -10.43
C GLY A 147 -6.67 -12.31 -11.38
N TYR A 148 -5.78 -11.48 -10.84
CA TYR A 148 -4.76 -10.78 -11.62
C TYR A 148 -3.84 -11.75 -12.37
N LEU A 149 -3.28 -12.75 -11.69
CA LEU A 149 -2.39 -13.74 -12.30
C LEU A 149 -3.10 -14.55 -13.39
N LYS A 150 -4.34 -15.00 -13.15
CA LYS A 150 -5.15 -15.66 -14.18
C LYS A 150 -5.33 -14.79 -15.42
N SER A 151 -5.62 -13.50 -15.24
CA SER A 151 -5.77 -12.56 -16.35
C SER A 151 -4.49 -12.39 -17.17
N GLN A 152 -3.33 -12.31 -16.50
CA GLN A 152 -2.03 -12.15 -17.17
C GLN A 152 -1.61 -13.40 -17.94
N LEU A 153 -1.82 -14.59 -17.36
CA LEU A 153 -1.52 -15.87 -18.02
C LEU A 153 -2.42 -16.11 -19.23
N ALA A 154 -3.72 -15.80 -19.12
CA ALA A 154 -4.64 -15.88 -20.23
C ALA A 154 -4.22 -14.97 -21.40
N ARG A 155 -3.78 -13.74 -21.11
CA ARG A 155 -3.26 -12.80 -22.12
C ARG A 155 -2.03 -13.33 -22.85
N ARG A 156 -1.20 -14.12 -22.17
CA ARG A 156 0.00 -14.77 -22.72
C ARG A 156 -0.27 -16.14 -23.36
N ARG A 157 -1.53 -16.62 -23.33
CA ARG A 157 -1.95 -17.96 -23.79
C ARG A 157 -1.22 -19.09 -23.07
N GLU A 158 -0.81 -18.87 -21.83
CA GLU A 158 -0.15 -19.88 -20.99
C GLU A 158 -1.20 -20.75 -20.29
N ARG A 159 -0.96 -22.07 -20.24
CA ARG A 159 -1.86 -23.05 -19.59
C ARG A 159 -1.36 -23.40 -18.19
N VAL A 160 -1.29 -22.41 -17.31
CA VAL A 160 -0.84 -22.58 -15.92
C VAL A 160 -2.04 -22.39 -14.98
N GLY A 161 -2.27 -23.35 -14.09
CA GLY A 161 -3.30 -23.26 -13.06
C GLY A 161 -2.88 -22.34 -11.91
N VAL A 162 -3.78 -21.45 -11.49
CA VAL A 162 -3.56 -20.55 -10.33
C VAL A 162 -4.66 -20.80 -9.30
N PHE A 163 -4.25 -21.14 -8.08
CA PHE A 163 -5.13 -21.50 -6.99
C PHE A 163 -4.73 -20.76 -5.71
N PRO A 164 -5.68 -20.29 -4.90
CA PRO A 164 -5.37 -19.76 -3.58
C PRO A 164 -4.87 -20.87 -2.66
N SER A 165 -4.01 -20.52 -1.71
CA SER A 165 -3.59 -21.44 -0.65
C SER A 165 -4.66 -21.49 0.45
N ASN A 166 -5.08 -22.70 0.83
CA ASN A 166 -5.97 -22.93 1.98
C ASN A 166 -5.21 -23.34 3.25
N ARG A 167 -3.87 -23.32 3.22
CA ARG A 167 -3.02 -23.77 4.34
C ARG A 167 -2.83 -22.70 5.41
N MET A 168 -2.77 -21.44 5.00
CA MET A 168 -2.54 -20.33 5.91
C MET A 168 -3.86 -19.97 6.60
N LYS A 169 -3.88 -20.09 7.93
CA LYS A 169 -5.00 -19.69 8.78
C LYS A 169 -4.46 -18.73 9.82
N ASN A 170 -5.32 -17.82 10.30
CA ASN A 170 -4.96 -17.05 11.47
C ASN A 170 -4.76 -18.01 12.66
N PHE A 171 -3.57 -17.97 13.26
CA PHE A 171 -3.23 -18.73 14.46
C PHE A 171 -3.57 -17.96 15.75
N VAL A 172 -3.83 -16.65 15.65
CA VAL A 172 -4.33 -15.84 16.74
C VAL A 172 -5.80 -16.20 16.99
N GLN A 173 -6.12 -16.56 18.23
CA GLN A 173 -7.47 -16.87 18.67
C GLN A 173 -8.01 -15.73 19.52
N TYR A 174 -9.29 -15.41 19.32
CA TYR A 174 -9.99 -14.38 20.07
C TYR A 174 -10.97 -15.04 21.03
N TYR A 175 -10.92 -14.62 22.29
CA TYR A 175 -11.94 -14.95 23.27
C TYR A 175 -12.96 -13.82 23.31
N ILE A 176 -14.21 -14.13 22.97
CA ILE A 176 -15.35 -13.20 23.02
C ILE A 176 -16.31 -13.73 24.08
N SER A 177 -16.57 -12.93 25.10
CA SER A 177 -17.52 -13.23 26.18
C SER A 177 -18.94 -12.86 25.81
#